data_AF-A0A0K1JST8-F1
#
_entry.id   AF-A0A0K1JST8-F1
#
_cell.length_a   1.000
_cell.length_b   1.000
_cell.length_c   1.000
_cell.angle_alpha   90.00
_cell.angle_beta   90.00
_cell.angle_gamma   90.00
#
_symmetry.space_group_name_H-M   'P 1'
#
loop_
_entity.id
_entity.type
_entity.pdbx_description
1 polymer ?
#
loop_
_entity_poly.entity_id
_entity_poly.type
_entity_poly.pdbx_seq_one_letter_code
_entity_poly.pdbx_strand_id
1 'polypeptide(L)'
;MNMEDERVIYGTEDLLASLCTSVTRVLNVATQSKINYSAMVQRITKIGLKPDIGCFVLFDGGFTGLVVLNFAADTAMEIYERYMLHMGMPKSELAGSYTSDEVANIMGELMNQIVGDFTGKVRRELQTNITQNQPKMLVLTKQVMLNVDTPLDRPEMRRVSFFTEKNNIFYLELAIDRTEFIKLHDFEVNEIADPDALLDMERANSQGAAQAAPASAVDDDADELLKSLGM
;
A
#
# COMPACT_ATOMS: atom_id res chain seq x y z
N MET A 1 24.14 29.00 -22.74
CA MET A 1 22.78 28.65 -22.31
C MET A 1 22.31 27.50 -23.18
N ASN A 2 22.06 26.36 -22.53
CA ASN A 2 21.10 25.31 -22.90
C ASN A 2 21.38 24.14 -21.93
N MET A 3 20.93 24.29 -20.69
CA MET A 3 20.55 23.12 -19.92
C MET A 3 19.23 22.69 -20.55
N GLU A 4 19.24 21.56 -21.24
CA GLU A 4 18.01 20.87 -21.59
C GLU A 4 17.29 20.61 -20.27
N ASP A 5 16.14 21.25 -20.05
CA ASP A 5 15.19 20.81 -19.03
C ASP A 5 14.81 19.37 -19.38
N GLU A 6 15.51 18.40 -18.78
CA GLU A 6 15.11 17.01 -18.75
C GLU A 6 13.74 16.96 -18.06
N ARG A 7 12.67 17.03 -18.85
CA ARG A 7 11.31 16.85 -18.32
C ARG A 7 11.29 15.49 -17.65
N VAL A 8 11.02 15.47 -16.36
CA VAL A 8 10.83 14.22 -15.61
C VAL A 8 9.58 13.55 -16.19
N ILE A 9 9.79 12.41 -16.85
CA ILE A 9 8.73 11.55 -17.38
C ILE A 9 8.61 10.38 -16.43
N TYR A 10 7.41 10.20 -15.86
CA TYR A 10 7.09 9.04 -15.03
C TYR A 10 6.27 8.06 -15.87
N GLY A 11 6.80 6.86 -16.07
CA GLY A 11 6.20 5.84 -16.94
C GLY A 11 5.64 4.64 -16.19
N THR A 12 5.32 3.61 -16.97
CA THR A 12 4.89 2.29 -16.47
C THR A 12 5.95 1.64 -15.59
N GLU A 13 7.23 1.78 -15.95
CA GLU A 13 8.35 1.25 -15.17
C GLU A 13 8.51 1.92 -13.80
N ASP A 14 8.26 3.23 -13.70
CA ASP A 14 8.33 3.97 -12.43
C ASP A 14 7.17 3.59 -11.50
N LEU A 15 5.96 3.48 -12.05
CA LEU A 15 4.80 2.94 -11.32
C LEU A 15 5.08 1.53 -10.78
N LEU A 16 5.65 0.66 -11.63
CA LEU A 16 6.02 -0.70 -11.23
C LEU A 16 7.08 -0.69 -10.12
N ALA A 17 8.11 0.15 -10.22
CA ALA A 17 9.14 0.28 -9.19
C ALA A 17 8.56 0.80 -7.86
N SER A 18 7.66 1.78 -7.91
CA SER A 18 6.96 2.30 -6.73
C SER A 18 6.11 1.23 -6.05
N LEU A 19 5.37 0.44 -6.86
CA LEU A 19 4.60 -0.70 -6.38
C LEU A 19 5.49 -1.79 -5.76
N CYS A 20 6.59 -2.15 -6.42
CA CYS A 20 7.56 -3.12 -5.88
C CYS A 20 8.15 -2.64 -4.55
N THR A 21 8.44 -1.34 -4.45
CA THR A 21 8.93 -0.73 -3.21
C THR A 21 7.88 -0.80 -2.10
N SER A 22 6.60 -0.58 -2.40
CA SER A 22 5.50 -0.75 -1.44
C SER A 22 5.36 -2.19 -0.95
N VAL A 23 5.42 -3.17 -1.86
CA VAL A 23 5.41 -4.60 -1.51
C VAL A 23 6.57 -4.94 -0.56
N THR A 24 7.79 -4.57 -0.95
CA THR A 24 8.99 -4.83 -0.14
C THR A 24 8.91 -4.17 1.23
N ARG A 25 8.49 -2.90 1.29
CA ARG A 25 8.45 -2.15 2.54
C ARG A 25 7.43 -2.72 3.51
N VAL A 26 6.19 -2.93 3.07
CA VAL A 26 5.12 -3.45 3.94
C VAL A 26 5.45 -4.85 4.43
N LEU A 27 5.86 -5.76 3.53
CA LEU A 27 6.17 -7.13 3.95
C LEU A 27 7.38 -7.17 4.89
N ASN A 28 8.44 -6.38 4.67
CA ASN A 28 9.60 -6.34 5.57
C ASN A 28 9.26 -5.82 6.95
N VAL A 29 8.46 -4.75 7.04
CA VAL A 29 8.02 -4.20 8.34
C VAL A 29 7.15 -5.21 9.08
N ALA A 30 6.18 -5.81 8.37
CA ALA A 30 5.21 -6.70 8.99
C ALA A 30 5.84 -8.03 9.45
N THR A 31 6.82 -8.55 8.71
CA THR A 31 7.43 -9.87 8.97
C THR A 31 8.82 -9.81 9.62
N GLN A 32 9.36 -8.61 9.87
CA GLN A 32 10.77 -8.39 10.27
C GLN A 32 11.77 -9.22 9.45
N SER A 33 11.53 -9.36 8.15
CA SER A 33 12.33 -10.19 7.24
C SER A 33 13.03 -9.35 6.17
N LYS A 34 13.87 -10.00 5.36
CA LYS A 34 14.61 -9.39 4.24
C LYS A 34 14.07 -9.86 2.90
N ILE A 35 12.91 -9.34 2.53
CA ILE A 35 12.31 -9.50 1.22
C ILE A 35 12.90 -8.46 0.26
N ASN A 36 13.30 -8.91 -0.92
CA ASN A 36 13.77 -8.05 -2.01
C ASN A 36 13.13 -8.48 -3.34
N TYR A 37 13.35 -7.69 -4.39
CA TYR A 37 12.84 -7.98 -5.72
C TYR A 37 13.95 -7.88 -6.77
N SER A 38 13.77 -8.59 -7.87
CA SER A 38 14.66 -8.56 -9.04
C SER A 38 14.65 -7.19 -9.70
N ALA A 39 15.82 -6.60 -9.90
CA ALA A 39 15.99 -5.40 -10.73
C ALA A 39 15.65 -5.63 -12.22
N MET A 40 15.55 -6.90 -12.63
CA MET A 40 15.14 -7.29 -13.97
C MET A 40 13.64 -7.57 -14.01
N VAL A 41 12.96 -6.91 -14.94
CA VAL A 41 11.51 -7.05 -15.19
C VAL A 41 11.28 -7.88 -16.44
N GLN A 42 10.37 -8.85 -16.38
CA GLN A 42 9.97 -9.66 -17.53
C GLN A 42 8.74 -9.05 -18.21
N ARG A 43 8.80 -8.86 -19.54
CA ARG A 43 7.61 -8.58 -20.34
C ARG A 43 6.82 -9.88 -20.52
N ILE A 44 5.52 -9.84 -20.22
CA ILE A 44 4.61 -10.99 -20.36
C ILE A 44 3.48 -10.64 -21.32
N THR A 45 2.73 -11.64 -21.78
CA THR A 45 1.58 -11.45 -22.68
C THR A 45 0.25 -11.81 -22.03
N LYS A 46 0.29 -12.31 -20.80
CA LYS A 46 -0.82 -12.95 -20.10
C LYS A 46 -0.63 -12.76 -18.60
N ILE A 47 -1.66 -12.27 -17.92
CA ILE A 47 -1.73 -12.14 -16.47
C ILE A 47 -2.72 -13.15 -15.91
N GLY A 48 -2.42 -13.73 -14.75
CA GLY A 48 -3.31 -14.70 -14.16
C GLY A 48 -2.89 -15.14 -12.78
N LEU A 49 -3.86 -15.71 -12.06
CA LEU A 49 -3.63 -16.30 -10.76
C LEU A 49 -3.06 -17.70 -10.97
N LYS A 50 -1.88 -17.95 -10.42
CA LYS A 50 -1.25 -19.27 -10.41
C LYS A 50 -1.86 -20.13 -9.29
N PRO A 51 -1.64 -21.46 -9.31
CA PRO A 51 -2.01 -22.31 -8.19
C PRO A 51 -1.39 -21.84 -6.87
N ASP A 52 -1.90 -22.38 -5.77
CA ASP A 52 -1.63 -22.02 -4.37
C ASP A 52 -2.37 -20.77 -3.93
N ILE A 53 -1.70 -19.63 -3.75
CA ILE A 53 -2.33 -18.41 -3.24
C ILE A 53 -2.10 -17.27 -4.21
N GLY A 54 -3.21 -16.73 -4.71
CA GLY A 54 -3.22 -15.58 -5.60
C GLY A 54 -4.01 -14.43 -4.99
N CYS A 55 -3.53 -13.21 -5.18
CA CYS A 55 -4.25 -11.98 -4.90
C CYS A 55 -4.39 -11.18 -6.18
N PHE A 56 -5.52 -10.51 -6.36
CA PHE A 56 -5.62 -9.48 -7.38
C PHE A 56 -6.34 -8.22 -6.88
N VAL A 57 -5.96 -7.08 -7.45
CA VAL A 57 -6.53 -5.77 -7.19
C VAL A 57 -6.55 -4.96 -8.50
N LEU A 58 -7.67 -4.28 -8.73
CA LEU A 58 -7.92 -3.39 -9.85
C LEU A 58 -7.79 -1.95 -9.36
N PHE A 59 -7.08 -1.15 -10.14
CA PHE A 59 -6.96 0.29 -9.98
C PHE A 59 -7.75 1.00 -11.06
N ASP A 60 -8.38 2.10 -10.70
CA ASP A 60 -9.09 2.99 -11.62
C ASP A 60 -8.86 4.47 -11.26
N GLY A 61 -9.16 5.38 -12.19
CA GLY A 61 -8.95 6.83 -12.02
C GLY A 61 -7.84 7.38 -12.90
N GLY A 62 -6.79 7.97 -12.31
CA GLY A 62 -5.67 8.56 -13.04
C GLY A 62 -4.95 7.62 -14.01
N PHE A 63 -5.04 6.32 -13.76
CA PHE A 63 -4.75 5.23 -14.69
C PHE A 63 -5.58 4.02 -14.29
N THR A 64 -5.81 3.11 -15.24
CA THR A 64 -6.49 1.84 -14.98
C THR A 64 -5.49 0.70 -15.11
N GLY A 65 -5.51 -0.23 -14.15
CA GLY A 65 -4.61 -1.37 -14.14
C GLY A 65 -5.05 -2.50 -13.22
N LEU A 66 -4.45 -3.67 -13.44
CA LEU A 66 -4.61 -4.86 -12.64
C LEU A 66 -3.25 -5.25 -12.05
N VAL A 67 -3.20 -5.45 -10.75
CA VAL A 67 -2.06 -6.05 -10.06
C VAL A 67 -2.45 -7.42 -9.57
N VAL A 68 -1.58 -8.39 -9.80
CA VAL A 68 -1.69 -9.75 -9.32
C VAL A 68 -0.44 -10.13 -8.57
N LEU A 69 -0.60 -10.73 -7.39
CA LEU A 69 0.48 -11.33 -6.64
C LEU A 69 0.22 -12.83 -6.49
N ASN A 70 1.21 -13.63 -6.85
CA ASN A 70 1.14 -15.09 -6.83
C ASN A 70 2.21 -15.63 -5.89
N PHE A 71 1.76 -16.26 -4.81
CA PHE A 71 2.59 -16.88 -3.79
C PHE A 71 2.49 -18.41 -3.91
N ALA A 72 3.64 -19.07 -3.97
CA ALA A 72 3.69 -20.51 -3.75
C ALA A 72 3.33 -20.82 -2.29
N ALA A 73 2.83 -22.03 -2.03
CA ALA A 73 2.36 -22.44 -0.71
C ALA A 73 3.41 -22.24 0.40
N ASP A 74 4.67 -22.59 0.13
CA ASP A 74 5.80 -22.41 1.04
C ASP A 74 6.09 -20.94 1.37
N THR A 75 5.95 -20.07 0.38
CA THR A 75 6.21 -18.64 0.46
C THR A 75 5.12 -17.95 1.27
N ALA A 76 3.86 -18.31 1.03
CA ALA A 76 2.74 -17.79 1.80
C ALA A 76 2.81 -18.21 3.27
N MET A 77 3.16 -19.48 3.54
CA MET A 77 3.37 -19.96 4.90
C MET A 77 4.54 -19.24 5.58
N GLU A 78 5.65 -19.02 4.88
CA GLU A 78 6.77 -18.25 5.45
C GLU A 78 6.36 -16.84 5.87
N ILE A 79 5.66 -16.11 4.99
CA ILE A 79 5.19 -14.74 5.27
C ILE A 79 4.22 -14.75 6.45
N TYR A 80 3.24 -15.66 6.44
CA TYR A 80 2.25 -15.80 7.51
C TYR A 80 2.89 -16.15 8.86
N GLU A 81 3.75 -17.18 8.91
CA GLU A 81 4.43 -17.61 10.13
C GLU A 81 5.26 -16.46 10.71
N ARG A 82 6.02 -15.75 9.87
CA ARG A 82 6.84 -14.62 10.31
C ARG A 82 6.02 -13.48 10.87
N TYR A 83 4.91 -13.15 10.21
CA TYR A 83 3.99 -12.12 10.68
C TYR A 83 3.37 -12.48 12.04
N MET A 84 2.85 -13.70 12.19
CA MET A 84 2.24 -14.16 13.45
C MET A 84 3.25 -14.28 14.58
N LEU A 85 4.46 -14.77 14.31
CA LEU A 85 5.53 -14.84 15.30
C LEU A 85 5.98 -13.45 15.74
N HIS A 86 6.03 -12.49 14.83
CA HIS A 86 6.32 -11.09 15.15
C HIS A 86 5.23 -10.48 16.05
N MET A 87 3.97 -10.88 15.86
CA MET A 87 2.84 -10.52 16.74
C MET A 87 2.83 -11.26 18.09
N GLY A 88 3.80 -12.16 18.35
CA GLY A 88 3.94 -12.87 19.63
C GLY A 88 3.18 -14.19 19.72
N MET A 89 2.57 -14.68 18.64
CA MET A 89 1.86 -15.96 18.62
C MET A 89 2.84 -17.13 18.69
N PRO A 90 2.59 -18.16 19.51
CA PRO A 90 3.47 -19.32 19.59
C PRO A 90 3.34 -20.22 18.34
N LYS A 91 4.44 -20.88 17.94
CA LYS A 91 4.48 -21.77 16.77
C LYS A 91 3.45 -22.90 16.80
N SER A 92 3.03 -23.34 17.98
CA SER A 92 2.03 -24.40 18.16
C SER A 92 0.61 -23.99 17.78
N GLU A 93 0.33 -22.68 17.72
CA GLU A 93 -0.99 -22.13 17.41
C GLU A 93 -1.11 -21.69 15.94
N LEU A 94 -0.01 -21.73 15.20
CA LEU A 94 0.00 -21.36 13.78
C LEU A 94 -0.80 -22.36 12.95
N ALA A 95 -1.46 -21.84 11.91
CA ALA A 95 -2.11 -22.66 10.92
C ALA A 95 -1.12 -23.67 10.29
N GLY A 96 -1.51 -24.93 10.21
CA GLY A 96 -0.68 -25.99 9.62
C GLY A 96 -0.74 -26.08 8.09
N SER A 97 -1.60 -25.31 7.44
CA SER A 97 -1.82 -25.36 5.98
C SER A 97 -2.05 -23.98 5.40
N TYR A 98 -1.47 -23.73 4.22
CA TYR A 98 -1.67 -22.52 3.43
C TYR A 98 -3.13 -22.32 2.99
N THR A 99 -3.91 -23.40 2.96
CA THR A 99 -5.33 -23.36 2.60
C THR A 99 -6.24 -22.91 3.76
N SER A 100 -5.69 -22.60 4.93
CA SER A 100 -6.46 -22.10 6.07
C SER A 100 -7.00 -20.70 5.79
N ASP A 101 -8.24 -20.44 6.20
CA ASP A 101 -8.87 -19.12 6.10
C ASP A 101 -8.04 -18.04 6.80
N GLU A 102 -7.36 -18.41 7.90
CA GLU A 102 -6.47 -17.52 8.64
C GLU A 102 -5.31 -17.02 7.78
N VAL A 103 -4.64 -17.91 7.03
CA VAL A 103 -3.54 -17.54 6.15
C VAL A 103 -4.04 -16.60 5.07
N ALA A 104 -5.18 -16.89 4.44
CA ALA A 104 -5.79 -16.04 3.44
C ALA A 104 -6.15 -14.66 4.00
N ASN A 105 -6.71 -14.58 5.21
CA ASN A 105 -7.08 -13.32 5.86
C ASN A 105 -5.85 -12.44 6.16
N ILE A 106 -4.80 -13.03 6.73
CA ILE A 106 -3.57 -12.30 7.06
C ILE A 106 -2.86 -11.83 5.81
N MET A 107 -2.74 -12.69 4.80
CA MET A 107 -2.19 -12.29 3.50
C MET A 107 -3.03 -11.19 2.85
N GLY A 108 -4.36 -11.25 2.98
CA GLY A 108 -5.27 -10.21 2.48
C GLY A 108 -5.09 -8.86 3.18
N GLU A 109 -4.85 -8.88 4.48
CA GLU A 109 -4.57 -7.68 5.26
C GLU A 109 -3.23 -7.04 4.85
N LEU A 110 -2.17 -7.85 4.70
CA LEU A 110 -0.90 -7.36 4.16
C LEU A 110 -1.07 -6.77 2.75
N MET A 111 -1.91 -7.38 1.93
CA MET A 111 -2.25 -6.87 0.60
C MET A 111 -2.99 -5.54 0.65
N ASN A 112 -3.95 -5.37 1.57
CA ASN A 112 -4.61 -4.09 1.79
C ASN A 112 -3.60 -3.00 2.14
N GLN A 113 -2.64 -3.30 3.01
CA GLN A 113 -1.60 -2.35 3.42
C GLN A 113 -0.65 -2.00 2.26
N ILE A 114 -0.24 -2.98 1.44
CA ILE A 114 0.57 -2.76 0.24
C ILE A 114 -0.14 -1.79 -0.72
N VAL A 115 -1.42 -2.06 -1.00
CA VAL A 115 -2.22 -1.24 -1.91
C VAL A 115 -2.45 0.16 -1.34
N GLY A 116 -2.71 0.26 -0.04
CA GLY A 116 -2.84 1.54 0.66
C GLY A 116 -1.57 2.38 0.59
N ASP A 117 -0.40 1.76 0.81
CA ASP A 117 0.87 2.46 0.68
C ASP A 117 1.14 2.93 -0.75
N PHE A 118 0.96 2.04 -1.73
CA PHE A 118 1.19 2.37 -3.14
C PHE A 118 0.27 3.50 -3.62
N THR A 119 -1.04 3.41 -3.32
CA THR A 119 -2.00 4.46 -3.68
C THR A 119 -1.68 5.79 -3.01
N GLY A 120 -1.24 5.77 -1.75
CA GLY A 120 -0.74 6.95 -1.05
C GLY A 120 0.48 7.58 -1.72
N LYS A 121 1.46 6.77 -2.18
CA LYS A 121 2.63 7.25 -2.92
C LYS A 121 2.24 7.86 -4.26
N VAL A 122 1.45 7.14 -5.06
CA VAL A 122 0.95 7.63 -6.36
C VAL A 122 0.24 8.98 -6.20
N ARG A 123 -0.61 9.10 -5.17
CA ARG A 123 -1.33 10.36 -4.91
C ARG A 123 -0.38 11.52 -4.60
N ARG A 124 0.69 11.28 -3.86
CA ARG A 124 1.69 12.30 -3.50
C ARG A 124 2.64 12.64 -4.66
N GLU A 125 3.12 11.62 -5.35
CA GLU A 125 4.15 11.73 -6.41
C GLU A 125 3.57 12.17 -7.75
N LEU A 126 2.34 11.77 -8.09
CA LEU A 126 1.73 12.08 -9.39
C LEU A 126 0.59 13.09 -9.29
N GLN A 127 0.27 13.59 -8.09
CA GLN A 127 -0.85 14.50 -7.83
C GLN A 127 -2.18 14.04 -8.44
N THR A 128 -2.37 12.72 -8.54
CA THR A 128 -3.54 12.10 -9.15
C THR A 128 -4.29 11.25 -8.13
N ASN A 129 -5.60 11.08 -8.33
CA ASN A 129 -6.39 10.21 -7.49
C ASN A 129 -6.62 8.88 -8.21
N ILE A 130 -6.32 7.79 -7.51
CA ILE A 130 -6.68 6.44 -7.94
C ILE A 130 -7.56 5.80 -6.89
N THR A 131 -8.55 5.06 -7.36
CA THR A 131 -9.40 4.21 -6.53
C THR A 131 -9.02 2.76 -6.76
N GLN A 132 -9.29 1.92 -5.78
CA GLN A 132 -9.02 0.50 -5.82
C GLN A 132 -10.25 -0.28 -5.37
N ASN A 133 -10.45 -1.46 -5.96
CA ASN A 133 -11.32 -2.44 -5.32
C ASN A 133 -10.59 -3.09 -4.13
N GLN A 134 -11.32 -3.81 -3.29
CA GLN A 134 -10.68 -4.60 -2.24
C GLN A 134 -9.88 -5.75 -2.85
N PRO A 135 -8.60 -5.91 -2.47
CA PRO A 135 -7.81 -7.10 -2.75
C PRO A 135 -8.57 -8.38 -2.41
N LYS A 136 -8.63 -9.32 -3.36
CA LYS A 136 -9.25 -10.63 -3.13
C LYS A 136 -8.19 -11.72 -3.10
N MET A 137 -8.02 -12.32 -1.93
CA MET A 137 -7.18 -13.51 -1.74
C MET A 137 -7.95 -14.76 -2.17
N LEU A 138 -7.30 -15.59 -2.99
CA LEU A 138 -7.87 -16.81 -3.51
C LEU A 138 -6.89 -17.97 -3.33
N VAL A 139 -7.39 -19.06 -2.76
CA VAL A 139 -6.69 -20.35 -2.74
C VAL A 139 -7.10 -21.12 -4.00
N LEU A 140 -6.13 -21.51 -4.81
CA LEU A 140 -6.36 -22.07 -6.14
C LEU A 140 -5.65 -23.40 -6.32
N THR A 141 -6.35 -24.38 -6.86
CA THR A 141 -5.75 -25.67 -7.26
C THR A 141 -5.26 -25.66 -8.71
N LYS A 142 -5.72 -24.70 -9.51
CA LYS A 142 -5.42 -24.55 -10.94
C LYS A 142 -5.22 -23.09 -11.29
N GLN A 143 -4.44 -22.85 -12.34
CA GLN A 143 -4.23 -21.51 -12.87
C GLN A 143 -5.54 -20.93 -13.42
N VAL A 144 -5.83 -19.68 -13.08
CA VAL A 144 -6.97 -18.91 -13.59
C VAL A 144 -6.44 -17.71 -14.37
N MET A 145 -6.84 -17.60 -15.64
CA MET A 145 -6.51 -16.45 -16.47
C MET A 145 -7.42 -15.29 -16.11
N LEU A 146 -6.86 -14.11 -15.84
CA LEU A 146 -7.62 -12.90 -15.62
C LEU A 146 -7.61 -12.08 -16.89
N ASN A 147 -8.80 -11.71 -17.37
CA ASN A 147 -8.96 -10.75 -18.45
C ASN A 147 -9.60 -9.49 -17.88
N VAL A 148 -8.96 -8.35 -18.12
CA VAL A 148 -9.49 -7.06 -17.68
C VAL A 148 -10.37 -6.56 -18.82
N ASP A 149 -11.69 -6.55 -18.61
CA ASP A 149 -12.66 -6.02 -19.57
C ASP A 149 -12.74 -4.48 -19.51
N THR A 150 -11.56 -3.87 -19.43
CA THR A 150 -11.38 -2.45 -19.64
C THR A 150 -10.72 -2.34 -21.02
N PRO A 151 -11.21 -1.49 -21.92
CA PRO A 151 -10.57 -1.27 -23.21
C PRO A 151 -9.21 -0.60 -22.99
N LEU A 152 -8.20 -1.41 -22.69
CA LEU A 152 -6.80 -1.00 -22.63
C LEU A 152 -6.34 -0.76 -24.07
N ASP A 153 -6.03 0.49 -24.43
CA ASP A 153 -5.63 0.87 -25.79
C ASP A 153 -4.26 0.25 -26.14
N ARG A 154 -3.32 0.33 -25.17
CA ARG A 154 -1.96 -0.19 -25.31
C ARG A 154 -1.54 -0.89 -24.02
N PRO A 155 -2.04 -2.11 -23.78
CA PRO A 155 -1.77 -2.82 -22.55
C PRO A 155 -0.29 -3.20 -22.45
N GLU A 156 0.31 -2.82 -21.34
CA GLU A 156 1.64 -3.21 -20.94
C GLU A 156 1.58 -4.16 -19.76
N MET A 157 2.12 -5.36 -19.95
CA MET A 157 2.17 -6.37 -18.89
C MET A 157 3.61 -6.64 -18.48
N ARG A 158 3.87 -6.62 -17.17
CA ARG A 158 5.18 -6.82 -16.56
C ARG A 158 5.08 -7.83 -15.43
N ARG A 159 6.10 -8.66 -15.28
CA ARG A 159 6.28 -9.56 -14.14
C ARG A 159 7.59 -9.26 -13.43
N VAL A 160 7.55 -9.19 -12.11
CA VAL A 160 8.70 -9.05 -11.23
C VAL A 160 8.75 -10.24 -10.27
N SER A 161 9.96 -10.76 -10.04
CA SER A 161 10.20 -11.83 -9.07
C SER A 161 10.66 -11.24 -7.75
N PHE A 162 10.12 -11.73 -6.66
CA PHE A 162 10.50 -11.38 -5.29
C PHE A 162 11.12 -12.60 -4.61
N PHE A 163 12.03 -12.34 -3.68
CA PHE A 163 12.71 -13.37 -2.91
C PHE A 163 12.54 -13.10 -1.42
N THR A 164 12.19 -14.13 -0.66
CA THR A 164 12.10 -14.07 0.80
C THR A 164 13.46 -14.34 1.45
N GLU A 165 13.52 -14.25 2.78
CA GLU A 165 14.74 -14.56 3.54
C GLU A 165 15.15 -16.04 3.39
N LYS A 166 14.19 -16.96 3.31
CA LYS A 166 14.46 -18.38 3.01
C LYS A 166 14.69 -18.66 1.52
N ASN A 167 14.78 -17.61 0.69
CA ASN A 167 14.97 -17.71 -0.76
C ASN A 167 13.80 -18.39 -1.49
N ASN A 168 12.59 -18.33 -0.91
CA ASN A 168 11.36 -18.67 -1.61
C ASN A 168 10.96 -17.54 -2.57
N ILE A 169 10.22 -17.87 -3.63
CA ILE A 169 9.93 -16.94 -4.72
C ILE A 169 8.42 -16.72 -4.84
N PHE A 170 8.03 -15.45 -4.95
CA PHE A 170 6.69 -15.06 -5.38
C PHE A 170 6.77 -14.04 -6.52
N TYR A 171 5.66 -13.88 -7.24
CA TYR A 171 5.62 -13.04 -8.43
C TYR A 171 4.60 -11.93 -8.29
N LEU A 172 4.99 -10.72 -8.68
CA LEU A 172 4.08 -9.62 -8.96
C LEU A 172 3.89 -9.51 -10.47
N GLU A 173 2.65 -9.39 -10.91
CA GLU A 173 2.27 -9.12 -12.29
C GLU A 173 1.46 -7.82 -12.32
N LEU A 174 1.86 -6.88 -13.16
CA LEU A 174 1.15 -5.63 -13.42
C LEU A 174 0.68 -5.66 -14.86
N ALA A 175 -0.59 -5.38 -15.09
CA ALA A 175 -1.16 -5.07 -16.39
C ALA A 175 -1.77 -3.66 -16.33
N ILE A 176 -1.30 -2.74 -17.15
CA ILE A 176 -1.73 -1.34 -17.14
C ILE A 176 -1.75 -0.81 -18.56
N ASP A 177 -2.54 0.21 -18.84
CA ASP A 177 -2.36 0.98 -20.06
C ASP A 177 -1.03 1.74 -20.04
N ARG A 178 -0.38 1.78 -21.21
CA ARG A 178 0.80 2.62 -21.40
C ARG A 178 0.44 4.07 -21.08
N THR A 179 1.03 4.58 -20.01
CA THR A 179 0.78 5.91 -19.47
C THR A 179 2.10 6.61 -19.17
N GLU A 180 2.15 7.91 -19.45
CA GLU A 180 3.31 8.77 -19.23
C GLU A 180 2.83 10.03 -18.51
N PHE A 181 3.34 10.28 -17.31
CA PHE A 181 3.09 11.51 -16.57
C PHE A 181 4.25 12.46 -16.77
N ILE A 182 3.97 13.61 -17.39
CA ILE A 182 4.97 14.61 -17.70
C ILE A 182 4.88 15.70 -16.63
N LYS A 183 5.97 15.89 -15.88
CA LYS A 183 6.04 16.97 -14.90
C LYS A 183 6.05 18.32 -15.62
N LEU A 184 4.96 19.08 -15.48
CA LEU A 184 4.82 20.42 -16.09
C LEU A 184 5.44 21.52 -15.23
N HIS A 185 5.37 21.36 -13.90
CA HIS A 185 5.87 22.32 -12.93
C HIS A 185 6.52 21.58 -11.75
N ASP A 186 7.50 22.21 -11.11
CA ASP A 186 8.00 21.75 -9.83
C ASP A 186 6.94 21.95 -8.75
N PHE A 187 6.70 20.89 -7.98
CA PHE A 187 5.88 20.93 -6.78
C PHE A 187 6.62 20.23 -5.66
N GLU A 188 6.43 20.72 -4.44
CA GLU A 188 6.90 20.01 -3.26
C GLU A 188 5.99 18.80 -3.04
N VAL A 189 6.59 17.62 -3.02
CA VAL A 189 5.92 16.42 -2.53
C VAL A 189 5.73 16.65 -1.04
N ASN A 190 4.58 17.19 -0.64
CA ASN A 190 4.24 17.33 0.77
C ASN A 190 4.26 15.92 1.38
N GLU A 191 5.34 15.60 2.10
CA GLU A 191 5.30 14.53 3.10
C GLU A 191 4.11 14.88 3.98
N ILE A 192 3.14 13.98 4.04
CA ILE A 192 2.06 14.11 5.01
C ILE A 192 2.78 14.17 6.35
N ALA A 193 2.74 15.34 6.98
CA ALA A 193 3.17 15.50 8.36
C ALA A 193 2.51 14.36 9.11
N ASP A 194 3.34 13.53 9.75
CA ASP A 194 2.92 12.39 10.56
C ASP A 194 1.62 12.77 11.29
N PRO A 195 0.52 12.00 11.20
CA PRO A 195 -0.72 12.36 11.89
C PRO A 195 -0.47 12.68 13.38
N ASP A 196 0.53 12.05 13.99
CA ASP A 196 1.02 12.39 15.33
C ASP A 196 1.69 13.78 15.39
N ALA A 197 2.46 14.19 14.38
CA ALA A 197 3.02 15.53 14.27
C ALA A 197 1.95 16.62 14.02
N LEU A 198 0.85 16.30 13.31
CA LEU A 198 -0.30 17.20 13.17
C LEU A 198 -1.06 17.35 14.49
N LEU A 199 -1.27 16.24 15.22
CA LEU A 199 -1.85 16.26 16.57
C LEU A 199 -0.95 16.98 17.58
N ASP A 200 0.36 16.82 17.49
CA ASP A 200 1.33 17.54 18.31
C ASP A 200 1.40 19.02 17.95
N MET A 201 1.25 19.40 16.67
CA MET A 201 1.12 20.80 16.26
C MET A 201 -0.18 21.43 16.77
N GLU A 202 -1.32 20.73 16.74
CA GLU A 202 -2.57 21.22 17.34
C GLU A 202 -2.48 21.32 18.87
N ARG A 203 -1.82 20.36 19.54
CA ARG A 203 -1.53 20.42 20.98
C ARG A 203 -0.60 21.58 21.33
N ALA A 204 0.42 21.83 20.52
CA ALA A 204 1.34 22.95 20.71
C ALA A 204 0.63 24.31 20.47
N ASN A 205 -0.21 24.41 19.44
CA ASN A 205 -0.99 25.62 19.17
C ASN A 205 -2.07 25.88 20.24
N SER A 206 -2.68 24.84 20.80
CA SER A 206 -3.64 24.99 21.91
C SER A 206 -2.96 25.31 23.24
N GLN A 207 -1.69 24.93 23.45
CA GLN A 207 -0.90 25.36 24.61
C GLN A 207 -0.29 26.76 24.45
N GLY A 208 -0.06 27.24 23.21
CA GLY A 208 0.40 28.60 22.93
C GLY A 208 -0.63 29.71 23.18
N ALA A 209 -1.93 29.37 23.18
CA ALA A 209 -3.01 30.31 23.50
C ALA A 209 -3.26 30.48 25.01
N ALA A 210 -2.60 29.69 25.88
CA ALA A 210 -2.81 29.73 27.32
C ALA A 210 -1.84 30.66 28.09
N GLN A 211 -0.94 31.39 27.41
CA GLN A 211 0.04 32.29 28.07
C GLN A 211 -0.13 33.78 27.77
N ALA A 212 -1.27 34.20 27.19
CA ALA A 212 -1.61 35.61 27.07
C ALA A 212 -3.08 35.88 27.44
N ALA A 213 -3.43 35.64 28.71
CA ALA A 213 -4.61 36.24 29.32
C ALA A 213 -4.19 37.03 30.57
N PRO A 214 -4.52 38.33 30.69
CA PRO A 214 -4.34 39.06 31.93
C PRO A 214 -5.31 38.51 32.98
N ALA A 215 -4.85 38.43 34.22
CA ALA A 215 -5.66 38.01 35.35
C ALA A 215 -6.81 39.01 35.59
N SER A 216 -8.05 38.56 35.40
CA SER A 216 -9.23 39.19 36.02
C SER A 216 -10.43 38.24 36.06
N ALA A 217 -10.80 37.86 37.28
CA ALA A 217 -12.16 37.79 37.82
C ALA A 217 -13.19 36.77 37.25
N VAL A 218 -13.42 35.74 38.08
CA VAL A 218 -14.73 35.21 38.56
C VAL A 218 -15.53 34.26 37.65
N ASP A 219 -15.26 32.99 37.87
CA ASP A 219 -16.11 31.77 38.08
C ASP A 219 -17.66 31.86 38.22
N ASP A 220 -18.38 32.80 37.58
CA ASP A 220 -19.86 32.90 37.72
C ASP A 220 -20.67 32.38 36.50
N ASP A 221 -20.08 32.31 35.30
CA ASP A 221 -20.83 31.95 34.07
C ASP A 221 -21.10 30.43 33.93
N ALA A 222 -20.26 29.58 34.52
CA ALA A 222 -20.40 28.13 34.40
C ALA A 222 -21.54 27.58 35.29
N ASP A 223 -21.73 28.19 36.46
CA ASP A 223 -22.79 27.81 37.41
C ASP A 223 -24.18 28.30 36.96
N GLU A 224 -24.28 29.44 36.26
CA GLU A 224 -25.56 29.89 35.68
C GLU A 224 -26.05 28.97 34.54
N LEU A 225 -25.13 28.44 33.73
CA LEU A 225 -25.46 27.50 32.65
C LEU A 225 -25.95 26.15 33.19
N LEU A 226 -25.34 25.62 34.25
CA LEU A 226 -25.78 24.38 34.90
C LEU A 226 -27.18 24.52 35.50
N LYS A 227 -27.44 25.66 36.14
CA LYS A 227 -28.76 25.98 36.72
C LYS A 227 -29.84 26.18 35.66
N SER A 228 -29.48 26.69 34.49
CA SER A 228 -30.36 26.78 33.31
C SER A 228 -30.70 25.41 32.70
N LEU A 229 -29.84 24.41 32.88
CA LEU A 229 -30.01 23.05 32.32
C LEU A 229 -30.72 22.08 33.27
N GLY A 230 -31.05 22.52 34.49
CA GLY A 230 -31.87 21.75 35.43
C GLY A 230 -31.18 20.52 36.03
N MET A 231 -29.84 20.56 36.16
CA MET A 231 -29.06 19.62 36.99
C MET A 231 -28.59 20.28 38.28
#